data_AF-A0A094XEQ5-F1
#
_entry.id   AF-A0A094XEQ5-F1
#
_cell.length_a   1.000
_cell.length_b   1.000
_cell.length_c   1.000
_cell.angle_alpha   90.00
_cell.angle_beta   90.00
_cell.angle_gamma   90.00
#
_symmetry.space_group_name_H-M   'P 1'
#
loop_
_entity.id
_entity.type
_entity.pdbx_description
1 polymer ?
#
loop_
_entity_poly.entity_id
_entity_poly.type
_entity_poly.pdbx_seq_one_letter_code
_entity_poly.pdbx_strand_id
1 'polypeptide(L)'
;MLRKSFSKERRMMEKAIHELTKREKLQLAREEISRGKSREEVAADLGYSTYRSLDNAFRLEGYTFDKSIGNYILNGQNSSTQSVNFRVSKADEVVALFAKKQWNAKEIAEKLDFENARALALYMTSKGYVWDADRNNYILDQEPGPEVVATGAAPKDHEDDVEGVVAFPSTSELGSLGRYLPLLQYLDENQQVLVELIDKMSVQSKGAQGLPRYSVPGIFVTKSVHMSNQLDQMIRDYSKEKNIAQRDIFEIALVRFFLEFGYEREVTTMLERG
;
A
#
# COMPACT_ATOMS: atom_id res chain seq x y z
N MET A 1 -8.01 42.44 -37.72
CA MET A 1 -8.68 42.62 -36.41
C MET A 1 -8.00 41.86 -35.25
N LEU A 2 -7.16 40.84 -35.50
CA LEU A 2 -6.56 40.04 -34.41
C LEU A 2 -5.59 40.79 -33.48
N ARG A 3 -4.79 41.76 -33.96
CA ARG A 3 -3.81 42.46 -33.10
C ARG A 3 -4.43 43.32 -31.98
N LYS A 4 -5.66 43.82 -32.16
CA LYS A 4 -6.36 44.61 -31.13
C LYS A 4 -7.00 43.73 -30.05
N SER A 5 -7.31 42.46 -30.35
CA SER A 5 -7.90 41.50 -29.41
C SER A 5 -6.88 41.04 -28.35
N PHE A 6 -5.68 40.63 -28.78
CA PHE A 6 -4.59 40.24 -27.88
C PHE A 6 -4.12 41.37 -26.95
N SER A 7 -4.23 42.64 -27.39
CA SER A 7 -3.89 43.81 -26.57
C SER A 7 -4.90 44.05 -25.44
N LYS A 8 -6.18 43.73 -25.66
CA LYS A 8 -7.23 43.85 -24.65
C LYS A 8 -7.17 42.70 -23.64
N GLU A 9 -6.89 41.48 -24.09
CA GLU A 9 -6.69 40.31 -23.23
C GLU A 9 -5.45 40.43 -22.35
N ARG A 10 -4.30 40.87 -22.90
CA ARG A 10 -3.10 41.15 -22.08
C ARG A 10 -3.37 42.21 -21.01
N ARG A 11 -4.09 43.29 -21.35
CA ARG A 11 -4.49 44.32 -20.38
C ARG A 11 -5.45 43.81 -19.31
N MET A 12 -6.32 42.85 -19.63
CA MET A 12 -7.22 42.22 -18.67
C MET A 12 -6.46 41.29 -17.72
N MET A 13 -5.49 40.52 -18.25
CA MET A 13 -4.61 39.66 -17.45
C MET A 13 -3.69 40.48 -16.54
N GLU A 14 -3.07 41.56 -17.04
CA GLU A 14 -2.24 42.47 -16.23
C GLU A 14 -3.01 43.09 -15.06
N LYS A 15 -4.29 43.46 -15.27
CA LYS A 15 -5.17 43.94 -14.20
C LYS A 15 -5.52 42.84 -13.18
N ALA A 16 -5.86 41.65 -13.65
CA ALA A 16 -6.14 40.50 -12.80
C ALA A 16 -4.91 40.11 -11.93
N ILE A 17 -3.70 40.19 -12.50
CA ILE A 17 -2.45 39.95 -11.77
C ILE A 17 -2.21 41.02 -10.71
N HIS A 18 -2.67 42.26 -10.92
CA HIS A 18 -2.55 43.31 -9.92
C HIS A 18 -3.54 43.14 -8.75
N GLU A 19 -4.72 42.55 -9.01
CA GLU A 19 -5.74 42.27 -7.98
C GLU A 19 -5.48 41.02 -7.15
N LEU A 20 -4.62 40.10 -7.62
CA LEU A 20 -4.21 38.92 -6.85
C LEU A 20 -3.53 39.33 -5.53
N THR A 21 -3.96 38.71 -4.44
CA THR A 21 -3.32 38.87 -3.14
C THR A 21 -1.89 38.31 -3.17
N LYS A 22 -1.02 38.80 -2.28
CA LYS A 22 0.39 38.37 -2.22
C LYS A 22 0.53 36.85 -2.11
N ARG A 23 -0.36 36.16 -1.42
CA ARG A 23 -0.34 34.69 -1.26
C ARG A 23 -0.74 33.95 -2.53
N GLU A 24 -1.75 34.43 -3.25
CA GLU A 24 -2.19 33.81 -4.51
C GLU A 24 -1.12 33.92 -5.59
N LYS A 25 -0.37 35.04 -5.64
CA LYS A 25 0.80 35.18 -6.54
C LYS A 25 1.87 34.14 -6.27
N LEU A 26 2.13 33.82 -4.99
CA LEU A 26 3.13 32.82 -4.61
C LEU A 26 2.65 31.39 -4.90
N GLN A 27 1.36 31.09 -4.74
CA GLN A 27 0.80 29.80 -5.15
C GLN A 27 0.91 29.60 -6.66
N LEU A 28 0.51 30.61 -7.44
CA LEU A 28 0.60 30.58 -8.90
C LEU A 28 2.06 30.44 -9.35
N ALA A 29 3.00 31.14 -8.71
CA ALA A 29 4.42 30.97 -8.98
C ALA A 29 4.90 29.52 -8.78
N ARG A 30 4.47 28.85 -7.70
CA ARG A 30 4.85 27.47 -7.39
C ARG A 30 4.30 26.48 -8.42
N GLU A 31 3.08 26.71 -8.89
CA GLU A 31 2.46 25.89 -9.95
C GLU A 31 3.16 26.08 -11.30
N GLU A 32 3.40 27.31 -11.73
CA GLU A 32 4.05 27.60 -13.00
C GLU A 32 5.49 27.04 -13.06
N ILE A 33 6.22 27.10 -11.94
CA ILE A 33 7.53 26.47 -11.80
C ILE A 33 7.43 24.94 -11.87
N SER A 34 6.39 24.34 -11.26
CA SER A 34 6.17 22.89 -11.36
C SER A 34 5.84 22.43 -12.78
N ARG A 35 5.24 23.31 -13.60
CA ARG A 35 4.98 23.06 -15.03
C ARG A 35 6.21 23.26 -15.91
N GLY A 36 7.36 23.60 -15.32
CA GLY A 36 8.65 23.68 -16.00
C GLY A 36 9.06 25.09 -16.45
N LYS A 37 8.32 26.14 -16.08
CA LYS A 37 8.76 27.52 -16.35
C LYS A 37 9.93 27.92 -15.44
N SER A 38 10.81 28.74 -15.96
CA SER A 38 11.94 29.24 -15.17
C SER A 38 11.49 30.28 -14.14
N ARG A 39 12.25 30.41 -13.04
CA ARG A 39 12.00 31.43 -12.01
C ARG A 39 12.05 32.86 -12.54
N GLU A 40 12.80 33.09 -13.60
CA GLU A 40 12.93 34.40 -14.25
C GLU A 40 11.68 34.75 -15.04
N GLU A 41 11.14 33.78 -15.80
CA GLU A 41 9.88 33.94 -16.54
C GLU A 41 8.70 34.13 -15.58
N VAL A 42 8.62 33.33 -14.52
CA VAL A 42 7.55 33.42 -13.52
C VAL A 42 7.61 34.74 -12.74
N ALA A 43 8.80 35.25 -12.45
CA ALA A 43 8.95 36.57 -11.84
C ALA A 43 8.44 37.69 -12.76
N ALA A 44 8.77 37.63 -14.05
CA ALA A 44 8.31 38.60 -15.04
C ALA A 44 6.77 38.55 -15.21
N ASP A 45 6.20 37.35 -15.30
CA ASP A 45 4.76 37.11 -15.46
C ASP A 45 3.96 37.66 -14.27
N LEU A 46 4.51 37.60 -13.05
CA LEU A 46 3.84 38.05 -11.82
C LEU A 46 4.12 39.52 -11.45
N GLY A 47 4.89 40.24 -12.27
CA GLY A 47 5.21 41.65 -12.07
C GLY A 47 6.32 41.92 -11.05
N TYR A 48 7.19 40.94 -10.80
CA TYR A 48 8.39 41.09 -9.99
C TYR A 48 9.57 41.56 -10.86
N SER A 49 10.38 42.48 -10.34
CA SER A 49 11.49 43.07 -11.09
C SER A 49 12.63 42.08 -11.39
N THR A 50 12.79 41.05 -10.57
CA THR A 50 13.83 40.01 -10.70
C THR A 50 13.42 38.76 -9.94
N TYR A 51 13.92 37.58 -10.31
CA TYR A 51 13.73 36.33 -9.54
C TYR A 51 14.08 36.49 -8.05
N ARG A 52 15.05 37.35 -7.71
CA ARG A 52 15.44 37.66 -6.32
C ARG A 52 14.33 38.32 -5.51
N SER A 53 13.52 39.14 -6.16
CA SER A 53 12.38 39.79 -5.50
C SER A 53 11.22 38.81 -5.27
N LEU A 54 11.05 37.83 -6.17
CA LEU A 54 10.14 36.69 -5.99
C LEU A 54 10.62 35.80 -4.83
N ASP A 55 11.91 35.45 -4.79
CA ASP A 55 12.53 34.68 -3.69
C ASP A 55 12.33 35.35 -2.33
N ASN A 56 12.50 36.68 -2.26
CA ASN A 56 12.28 37.43 -1.03
C ASN A 56 10.80 37.41 -0.60
N ALA A 57 9.86 37.50 -1.55
CA ALA A 57 8.44 37.38 -1.24
C ALA A 57 8.09 35.99 -0.67
N PHE A 58 8.66 34.92 -1.25
CA PHE A 58 8.55 33.57 -0.69
C PHE A 58 9.15 33.47 0.72
N ARG A 59 10.36 34.03 0.95
CA ARG A 59 11.00 34.01 2.28
C ARG A 59 10.18 34.72 3.36
N LEU A 60 9.53 35.83 3.01
CA LEU A 60 8.67 36.58 3.94
C LEU A 60 7.43 35.78 4.36
N GLU A 61 6.91 34.93 3.48
CA GLU A 61 5.82 33.98 3.78
C GLU A 61 6.35 32.63 4.32
N GLY A 62 7.64 32.55 4.63
CA GLY A 62 8.26 31.37 5.22
C GLY A 62 8.53 30.25 4.23
N TYR A 63 8.82 30.53 2.96
CA TYR A 63 9.24 29.53 1.97
C TYR A 63 10.71 29.71 1.54
N THR A 64 11.36 28.63 1.14
CA THR A 64 12.71 28.61 0.56
C THR A 64 12.73 27.80 -0.73
N PHE A 65 13.57 28.20 -1.67
CA PHE A 65 13.74 27.47 -2.92
C PHE A 65 14.65 26.26 -2.72
N ASP A 66 14.14 25.06 -2.98
CA ASP A 66 14.91 23.83 -2.98
C ASP A 66 15.44 23.55 -4.39
N LYS A 67 16.77 23.49 -4.52
CA LYS A 67 17.44 23.21 -5.81
C LYS A 67 17.27 21.76 -6.28
N SER A 68 17.00 20.83 -5.35
CA SER A 68 16.86 19.41 -5.66
C SER A 68 15.50 19.11 -6.29
N ILE A 69 14.44 19.73 -5.77
CA ILE A 69 13.07 19.64 -6.28
C ILE A 69 12.84 20.64 -7.42
N GLY A 70 13.64 21.70 -7.47
CA GLY A 70 13.48 22.79 -8.42
C GLY A 70 12.27 23.69 -8.11
N ASN A 71 11.79 23.72 -6.86
CA ASN A 71 10.61 24.48 -6.46
C ASN A 71 10.69 25.01 -5.01
N TYR A 72 9.75 25.87 -4.60
CA TYR A 72 9.66 26.45 -3.25
C TYR A 72 8.98 25.52 -2.23
N ILE A 73 9.58 25.38 -1.06
CA ILE A 73 9.13 24.58 0.10
C ILE A 73 8.98 25.44 1.35
N LEU A 74 8.16 25.05 2.32
CA LEU A 74 7.91 25.83 3.54
C LEU A 74 9.04 25.63 4.58
N ASN A 75 9.62 26.73 5.06
CA ASN A 75 10.63 26.81 6.11
C ASN A 75 10.09 26.16 7.38
N GLY A 76 10.80 25.15 7.88
CA GLY A 76 10.32 24.28 8.96
C GLY A 76 10.17 22.82 8.52
N GLN A 77 9.97 22.58 7.22
CA GLN A 77 10.50 21.36 6.60
C GLN A 77 12.00 21.56 6.39
N ASN A 78 12.75 21.51 7.50
CA ASN A 78 14.19 21.42 7.40
C ASN A 78 14.51 20.25 6.48
N SER A 79 15.40 20.50 5.53
CA SER A 79 16.02 19.55 4.62
C SER A 79 16.86 18.51 5.38
N SER A 80 16.24 17.75 6.29
CA SER A 80 16.67 16.40 6.59
C SER A 80 16.09 15.54 5.47
N THR A 81 16.73 15.54 4.31
CA THR A 81 16.62 14.48 3.29
C THR A 81 15.22 13.84 3.24
N GLN A 82 14.18 14.66 3.05
CA GLN A 82 12.89 14.14 2.63
C GLN A 82 12.88 14.30 1.12
N SER A 83 13.81 13.55 0.50
CA SER A 83 13.43 12.69 -0.60
C SER A 83 12.03 12.21 -0.28
N VAL A 84 11.06 12.56 -1.11
CA VAL A 84 9.77 11.90 -1.13
C VAL A 84 10.08 10.41 -1.02
N ASN A 85 9.87 9.85 0.16
CA ASN A 85 10.08 8.45 0.44
C ASN A 85 8.91 7.73 -0.25
N PHE A 86 8.91 7.68 -1.58
CA PHE A 86 8.99 6.36 -2.15
C PHE A 86 10.29 5.80 -1.58
N ARG A 87 10.20 5.13 -0.42
CA ARG A 87 11.26 4.23 -0.02
C ARG A 87 11.45 3.38 -1.26
N VAL A 88 12.55 3.60 -1.98
CA VAL A 88 12.98 2.71 -3.06
C VAL A 88 12.87 1.35 -2.41
N SER A 89 11.87 0.57 -2.84
CA SER A 89 11.60 -0.70 -2.20
C SER A 89 12.89 -1.49 -2.30
N LYS A 90 13.18 -2.36 -1.33
CA LYS A 90 14.32 -3.26 -1.48
C LYS A 90 14.25 -4.02 -2.83
N ALA A 91 13.03 -4.22 -3.36
CA ALA A 91 12.79 -4.72 -4.70
C ALA A 91 13.24 -3.77 -5.84
N ASP A 92 12.99 -2.47 -5.72
CA ASP A 92 13.42 -1.47 -6.71
C ASP A 92 14.95 -1.34 -6.73
N GLU A 93 15.59 -1.49 -5.56
CA GLU A 93 17.05 -1.53 -5.44
C GLU A 93 17.63 -2.78 -6.12
N VAL A 94 16.99 -3.95 -5.95
CA VAL A 94 17.35 -5.18 -6.67
C VAL A 94 17.26 -4.96 -8.18
N VAL A 95 16.14 -4.42 -8.69
CA VAL A 95 15.95 -4.13 -10.13
C VAL A 95 17.02 -3.15 -10.64
N ALA A 96 17.35 -2.12 -9.86
CA ALA A 96 18.37 -1.14 -10.20
C ALA A 96 19.79 -1.74 -10.21
N LEU A 97 20.09 -2.69 -9.32
CA LEU A 97 21.39 -3.37 -9.28
C LEU A 97 21.57 -4.32 -10.46
N PHE A 98 20.54 -5.08 -10.82
CA PHE A 98 20.56 -5.92 -12.03
C PHE A 98 20.65 -5.08 -13.32
N ALA A 99 20.00 -3.92 -13.38
CA ALA A 99 20.08 -3.01 -14.53
C ALA A 99 21.51 -2.50 -14.82
N LYS A 100 22.38 -2.44 -13.79
CA LYS A 100 23.78 -2.03 -13.93
C LYS A 100 24.68 -3.10 -14.57
N LYS A 101 24.15 -4.31 -14.89
CA LYS A 101 24.82 -5.43 -15.60
C LYS A 101 26.17 -5.93 -15.05
N GLN A 102 26.59 -5.44 -13.88
CA GLN A 102 27.89 -5.76 -13.28
C GLN A 102 27.79 -6.63 -12.03
N TRP A 103 26.56 -6.97 -11.61
CA TRP A 103 26.32 -7.63 -10.33
C TRP A 103 25.69 -9.00 -10.54
N ASN A 104 26.28 -10.03 -9.93
CA ASN A 104 25.70 -11.37 -9.90
C ASN A 104 24.61 -11.48 -8.82
N ALA A 105 23.64 -12.37 -9.01
CA ALA A 105 22.53 -12.57 -8.05
C ALA A 105 23.01 -12.88 -6.62
N LYS A 106 24.18 -13.52 -6.46
CA LYS A 106 24.80 -13.78 -5.15
C LYS A 106 25.35 -12.51 -4.49
N GLU A 107 26.01 -11.66 -5.27
CA GLU A 107 26.60 -10.40 -4.77
C GLU A 107 25.50 -9.39 -4.41
N ILE A 108 24.40 -9.37 -5.17
CA ILE A 108 23.23 -8.55 -4.83
C ILE A 108 22.57 -9.06 -3.55
N ALA A 109 22.47 -10.39 -3.38
CA ALA A 109 21.93 -10.97 -2.16
C ALA A 109 22.76 -10.58 -0.92
N GLU A 110 24.09 -10.69 -1.00
CA GLU A 110 24.99 -10.31 0.10
C GLU A 110 24.93 -8.81 0.39
N LYS A 111 24.93 -7.97 -0.64
CA LYS A 111 24.86 -6.51 -0.49
C LYS A 111 23.56 -6.02 0.16
N LEU A 112 22.47 -6.74 -0.07
CA LEU A 112 21.14 -6.40 0.45
C LEU A 112 20.76 -7.27 1.64
N ASP A 113 21.70 -7.92 2.32
CA ASP A 113 21.44 -8.75 3.52
C ASP A 113 20.38 -9.85 3.31
N PHE A 114 20.38 -10.50 2.14
CA PHE A 114 19.62 -11.73 1.90
C PHE A 114 20.50 -12.95 2.17
N GLU A 115 19.93 -13.97 2.83
CA GLU A 115 20.66 -15.20 3.18
C GLU A 115 21.26 -15.90 1.96
N ASN A 116 20.55 -15.91 0.83
CA ASN A 116 20.96 -16.57 -0.40
C ASN A 116 20.26 -15.94 -1.62
N ALA A 117 20.79 -16.17 -2.82
CA ALA A 117 20.15 -15.76 -4.08
C ALA A 117 18.71 -16.31 -4.23
N ARG A 118 18.41 -17.47 -3.63
CA ARG A 118 17.06 -18.04 -3.55
C ARG A 118 16.12 -17.21 -2.67
N ALA A 119 16.61 -16.68 -1.56
CA ALA A 119 15.83 -15.82 -0.66
C ALA A 119 15.51 -14.47 -1.35
N LEU A 120 16.46 -13.93 -2.11
CA LEU A 120 16.24 -12.77 -2.97
C LEU A 120 15.14 -13.05 -4.02
N ALA A 121 15.20 -14.19 -4.70
CA ALA A 121 14.19 -14.55 -5.70
C ALA A 121 12.79 -14.68 -5.09
N LEU A 122 12.65 -15.39 -3.96
CA LEU A 122 11.39 -15.51 -3.23
C LEU A 122 10.86 -14.14 -2.78
N TYR A 123 11.75 -13.25 -2.32
CA TYR A 123 11.39 -11.89 -1.96
C TYR A 123 10.84 -11.11 -3.16
N MET A 124 11.51 -11.16 -4.32
CA MET A 124 11.06 -10.48 -5.54
C MET A 124 9.71 -11.04 -6.01
N THR A 125 9.53 -12.36 -6.01
CA THR A 125 8.25 -13.01 -6.33
C THR A 125 7.14 -12.59 -5.36
N SER A 126 7.44 -12.49 -4.05
CA SER A 126 6.47 -11.99 -3.06
C SER A 126 6.05 -10.54 -3.29
N LYS A 127 6.88 -9.76 -4.00
CA LYS A 127 6.64 -8.38 -4.40
C LYS A 127 6.01 -8.24 -5.80
N GLY A 128 5.62 -9.34 -6.44
CA GLY A 128 4.99 -9.35 -7.76
C GLY A 128 5.98 -9.18 -8.92
N TYR A 129 7.26 -9.41 -8.66
CA TYR A 129 8.31 -9.35 -9.67
C TYR A 129 8.66 -10.75 -10.17
N VAL A 130 8.73 -10.91 -11.50
CA VAL A 130 9.12 -12.15 -12.18
C VAL A 130 10.45 -11.95 -12.89
N TRP A 131 11.30 -12.96 -12.86
CA TRP A 131 12.60 -12.93 -13.55
C TRP A 131 12.40 -13.08 -15.06
N ASP A 132 12.88 -12.09 -15.82
CA ASP A 132 12.93 -12.12 -17.28
C ASP A 132 14.36 -12.50 -17.71
N ALA A 133 14.51 -13.68 -18.32
CA ALA A 133 15.79 -14.20 -18.79
C ALA A 133 16.38 -13.41 -19.97
N ASP A 134 15.53 -12.79 -20.80
CA ASP A 134 15.96 -12.00 -21.95
C ASP A 134 16.56 -10.67 -21.48
N ARG A 135 15.98 -10.09 -20.43
CA ARG A 135 16.44 -8.83 -19.83
C ARG A 135 17.49 -9.01 -18.73
N ASN A 136 17.69 -10.24 -18.25
CA ASN A 136 18.45 -10.56 -17.04
C ASN A 136 18.07 -9.64 -15.87
N ASN A 137 16.78 -9.37 -15.71
CA ASN A 137 16.24 -8.49 -14.67
C ASN A 137 14.81 -8.88 -14.31
N TYR A 138 14.32 -8.34 -13.20
CA TYR A 138 12.96 -8.51 -12.73
C TYR A 138 12.01 -7.50 -13.38
N ILE A 139 10.84 -7.98 -13.82
CA ILE A 139 9.74 -7.15 -14.33
C ILE A 139 8.53 -7.27 -13.40
N LEU A 140 7.78 -6.19 -13.23
CA LEU A 140 6.57 -6.16 -12.41
C LEU A 140 5.43 -6.79 -13.22
N ASP A 141 4.88 -7.90 -12.74
CA ASP A 141 3.77 -8.58 -13.40
C ASP A 141 2.48 -7.83 -13.09
N GLN A 142 1.97 -7.10 -14.09
CA GLN A 142 0.66 -6.47 -14.06
C GLN A 142 -0.23 -7.21 -15.05
N GLU A 143 -0.82 -8.35 -14.65
CA GLU A 143 -2.14 -8.91 -15.01
C GLU A 143 -2.36 -10.23 -14.24
N PRO A 144 -3.60 -10.66 -13.93
CA PRO A 144 -3.86 -11.93 -13.26
C PRO A 144 -3.97 -13.11 -14.26
N GLY A 145 -3.05 -14.07 -14.12
CA GLY A 145 -3.21 -15.48 -14.54
C GLY A 145 -2.46 -15.92 -15.81
N PRO A 146 -2.27 -17.22 -16.06
CA PRO A 146 -2.53 -18.40 -15.22
C PRO A 146 -1.25 -19.09 -14.72
N GLU A 147 -1.44 -20.03 -13.78
CA GLU A 147 -0.43 -20.90 -13.20
C GLU A 147 0.56 -21.49 -14.22
N VAL A 148 1.86 -21.29 -13.99
CA VAL A 148 2.91 -22.09 -14.63
C VAL A 148 3.45 -23.06 -13.59
N VAL A 149 2.84 -24.25 -13.61
CA VAL A 149 3.38 -25.48 -13.06
C VAL A 149 4.64 -25.83 -13.86
N ALA A 150 5.78 -25.97 -13.17
CA ALA A 150 7.00 -26.55 -13.73
C ALA A 150 7.38 -27.81 -12.96
N THR A 151 6.71 -28.88 -13.37
CA THR A 151 7.16 -30.26 -13.62
C THR A 151 8.58 -30.66 -13.21
N GLY A 152 8.67 -31.70 -12.37
CA GLY A 152 9.80 -32.64 -12.30
C GLY A 152 9.30 -34.06 -12.60
N ALA A 153 9.74 -34.61 -13.75
CA ALA A 153 9.58 -36.00 -14.19
C ALA A 153 10.38 -36.97 -13.25
N ALA A 154 10.17 -38.28 -13.10
CA ALA A 154 9.47 -39.41 -13.77
C ALA A 154 9.44 -40.59 -12.72
N PRO A 155 9.05 -41.86 -13.00
CA PRO A 155 8.42 -42.46 -14.20
C PRO A 155 7.11 -43.23 -13.92
N LYS A 156 6.43 -43.55 -15.02
CA LYS A 156 5.25 -44.41 -15.13
C LYS A 156 5.63 -45.88 -14.98
N ASP A 157 4.75 -46.67 -14.38
CA ASP A 157 4.31 -47.96 -14.91
C ASP A 157 3.01 -48.43 -14.24
N HIS A 158 2.18 -49.07 -15.07
CA HIS A 158 0.98 -49.87 -14.80
C HIS A 158 -0.39 -49.20 -14.60
N GLU A 159 -1.13 -49.25 -15.72
CA GLU A 159 -2.58 -49.27 -15.88
C GLU A 159 -3.23 -50.35 -14.99
N ASP A 160 -4.35 -50.01 -14.35
CA ASP A 160 -5.49 -50.90 -14.22
C ASP A 160 -6.78 -50.08 -13.99
N ASP A 161 -7.71 -50.26 -14.92
CA ASP A 161 -9.09 -49.80 -14.93
C ASP A 161 -9.86 -50.35 -13.73
N VAL A 162 -10.52 -49.49 -12.95
CA VAL A 162 -11.71 -49.90 -12.20
C VAL A 162 -12.72 -48.76 -12.16
N GLU A 163 -13.79 -48.94 -12.94
CA GLU A 163 -15.01 -48.13 -12.91
C GLU A 163 -15.62 -48.11 -11.49
N GLY A 164 -15.47 -46.97 -10.80
CA GLY A 164 -16.14 -46.71 -9.53
C GLY A 164 -17.58 -46.28 -9.75
N VAL A 165 -18.49 -47.26 -9.75
CA VAL A 165 -19.95 -47.08 -9.66
C VAL A 165 -20.28 -46.14 -8.49
N VAL A 166 -20.83 -44.96 -8.80
CA VAL A 166 -21.49 -44.09 -7.82
C VAL A 166 -22.74 -44.79 -7.29
N ALA A 167 -22.58 -45.50 -6.18
CA ALA A 167 -23.67 -46.08 -5.43
C ALA A 167 -24.50 -44.94 -4.82
N PHE A 168 -25.74 -44.79 -5.28
CA PHE A 168 -26.75 -44.01 -4.57
C PHE A 168 -26.94 -44.61 -3.17
N PRO A 169 -26.96 -43.78 -2.10
CA PRO A 169 -27.16 -44.29 -0.75
C PRO A 169 -28.52 -44.99 -0.66
N SER A 170 -28.47 -46.25 -0.24
CA SER A 170 -29.65 -47.09 -0.02
C SER A 170 -30.63 -46.44 0.95
N THR A 171 -31.91 -46.62 0.65
CA THR A 171 -33.14 -46.11 1.28
C THR A 171 -33.26 -46.23 2.82
N SER A 172 -32.29 -46.84 3.51
CA SER A 172 -32.25 -46.95 4.96
C SER A 172 -31.74 -45.68 5.67
N GLU A 173 -31.02 -44.79 4.97
CA GLU A 173 -30.48 -43.54 5.57
C GLU A 173 -31.51 -42.40 5.60
N LEU A 174 -32.52 -42.42 4.73
CA LEU A 174 -33.57 -41.40 4.68
C LEU A 174 -34.48 -41.45 5.94
N GLY A 175 -34.69 -42.64 6.51
CA GLY A 175 -35.40 -42.81 7.78
C GLY A 175 -34.65 -42.22 8.97
N SER A 176 -33.32 -42.21 8.91
CA SER A 176 -32.45 -41.56 9.90
C SER A 176 -32.51 -40.03 9.79
N LEU A 177 -32.79 -39.47 8.61
CA LEU A 177 -32.93 -38.02 8.44
C LEU A 177 -34.28 -37.51 8.97
N GLY A 178 -35.32 -38.36 8.93
CA GLY A 178 -36.66 -38.05 9.42
C GLY A 178 -36.72 -37.66 10.89
N ARG A 179 -35.78 -38.11 11.73
CA ARG A 179 -35.71 -37.70 13.15
C ARG A 179 -35.30 -36.24 13.36
N TYR A 180 -34.69 -35.62 12.34
CA TYR A 180 -34.26 -34.23 12.37
C TYR A 180 -35.24 -33.29 11.67
N LEU A 181 -36.29 -33.80 11.00
CA LEU A 181 -37.30 -32.98 10.32
C LEU A 181 -37.93 -31.91 11.24
N PRO A 182 -38.35 -32.23 12.48
CA PRO A 182 -38.91 -31.22 13.38
C PRO A 182 -37.91 -30.12 13.75
N LEU A 183 -36.63 -30.49 13.88
CA LEU A 183 -35.55 -29.55 14.17
C LEU A 183 -35.26 -28.65 12.95
N LEU A 184 -35.20 -29.24 11.76
CA LEU A 184 -34.96 -28.50 10.52
C LEU A 184 -36.09 -27.53 10.22
N GLN A 185 -37.34 -27.93 10.45
CA GLN A 185 -38.49 -27.05 10.32
C GLN A 185 -38.45 -25.90 11.33
N TYR A 186 -38.09 -26.18 12.59
CA TYR A 186 -37.89 -25.14 13.61
C TYR A 186 -36.76 -24.17 13.26
N LEU A 187 -35.67 -24.65 12.66
CA LEU A 187 -34.57 -23.81 12.20
C LEU A 187 -34.95 -22.94 10.99
N ASP A 188 -35.74 -23.48 10.07
CA ASP A 188 -36.25 -22.77 8.88
C ASP A 188 -37.22 -21.65 9.28
N GLU A 189 -38.16 -21.93 10.18
CA GLU A 189 -39.10 -20.95 10.72
C GLU A 189 -38.40 -19.79 11.46
N ASN A 190 -37.23 -20.04 12.04
CA ASN A 190 -36.43 -19.04 12.76
C ASN A 190 -35.22 -18.55 11.97
N GLN A 191 -35.15 -18.82 10.65
CA GLN A 191 -33.96 -18.54 9.85
C GLN A 191 -33.53 -17.08 9.93
N GLN A 192 -34.46 -16.13 9.86
CA GLN A 192 -34.13 -14.70 9.91
C GLN A 192 -33.57 -14.27 11.27
N VAL A 193 -34.14 -14.80 12.36
CA VAL A 193 -33.66 -14.55 13.72
C VAL A 193 -32.28 -15.17 13.91
N LEU A 194 -32.05 -16.37 13.37
CA LEU A 194 -30.76 -17.04 13.39
C LEU A 194 -29.72 -16.28 12.57
N VAL A 195 -30.06 -15.79 11.39
CA VAL A 195 -29.16 -14.95 10.57
C VAL A 195 -28.83 -13.66 11.30
N GLU A 196 -29.82 -12.96 11.86
CA GLU A 196 -29.55 -11.77 12.67
C GLU A 196 -28.72 -12.05 13.92
N LEU A 197 -28.96 -13.18 14.59
CA LEU A 197 -28.20 -13.58 15.77
C LEU A 197 -26.77 -13.95 15.38
N ILE A 198 -26.59 -14.63 14.25
CA ILE A 198 -25.28 -14.97 13.67
C ILE A 198 -24.57 -13.70 13.21
N ASP A 199 -25.25 -12.70 12.66
CA ASP A 199 -24.64 -11.42 12.28
C ASP A 199 -24.24 -10.62 13.52
N LYS A 200 -25.13 -10.55 14.53
CA LYS A 200 -24.81 -9.94 15.84
C LYS A 200 -23.68 -10.70 16.54
N MET A 201 -23.64 -12.03 16.44
CA MET A 201 -22.56 -12.87 16.96
C MET A 201 -21.32 -12.85 16.10
N SER A 202 -21.36 -12.63 14.78
CA SER A 202 -20.18 -12.56 13.91
C SER A 202 -19.46 -11.23 14.12
N VAL A 203 -20.21 -10.17 14.39
CA VAL A 203 -19.71 -8.89 14.90
C VAL A 203 -19.09 -9.06 16.30
N GLN A 204 -19.60 -9.96 17.14
CA GLN A 204 -19.00 -10.31 18.45
C GLN A 204 -17.89 -11.37 18.38
N SER A 205 -17.85 -12.18 17.32
CA SER A 205 -16.89 -13.27 17.08
C SER A 205 -15.63 -12.76 16.39
N LYS A 206 -15.73 -11.61 15.70
CA LYS A 206 -14.59 -10.70 15.44
C LYS A 206 -14.17 -9.98 16.74
N GLY A 207 -13.69 -10.77 17.71
CA GLY A 207 -13.06 -10.30 18.95
C GLY A 207 -14.02 -9.69 19.98
N ALA A 208 -13.66 -9.86 21.26
CA ALA A 208 -14.32 -9.19 22.37
C ALA A 208 -14.48 -7.69 22.05
N GLN A 209 -15.73 -7.24 21.96
CA GLN A 209 -16.10 -5.84 21.70
C GLN A 209 -15.72 -5.23 20.34
N GLY A 210 -15.88 -5.98 19.23
CA GLY A 210 -15.93 -5.37 17.89
C GLY A 210 -14.60 -4.83 17.36
N LEU A 211 -13.48 -5.21 17.99
CA LEU A 211 -12.15 -4.93 17.46
C LEU A 211 -11.79 -6.03 16.45
N PRO A 212 -11.53 -5.70 15.17
CA PRO A 212 -11.19 -6.70 14.16
C PRO A 212 -9.97 -7.50 14.60
N ARG A 213 -10.13 -8.80 14.84
CA ARG A 213 -8.99 -9.69 15.04
C ARG A 213 -8.47 -10.12 13.69
N TYR A 214 -7.22 -9.77 13.40
CA TYR A 214 -6.52 -10.25 12.21
C TYR A 214 -5.76 -11.51 12.59
N SER A 215 -6.08 -12.64 11.97
CA SER A 215 -5.23 -13.83 12.05
C SER A 215 -4.08 -13.61 11.08
N VAL A 216 -2.95 -13.07 11.55
CA VAL A 216 -1.78 -12.85 10.70
C VAL A 216 -1.00 -14.17 10.59
N PRO A 217 -0.92 -14.82 9.42
CA PRO A 217 -0.18 -16.06 9.25
C PRO A 217 1.33 -15.79 9.30
N GLY A 218 2.10 -16.62 10.02
CA GLY A 218 3.56 -16.57 10.00
C GLY A 218 4.25 -17.02 11.28
N ILE A 219 5.58 -16.92 11.26
CA ILE A 219 6.44 -17.19 12.42
C ILE A 219 6.53 -15.92 13.27
N PHE A 220 6.26 -16.03 14.57
CA PHE A 220 6.33 -14.91 15.49
C PHE A 220 7.78 -14.47 15.72
N VAL A 221 8.04 -13.17 15.52
CA VAL A 221 9.34 -12.54 15.79
C VAL A 221 9.17 -11.46 16.85
N THR A 222 10.01 -11.46 17.88
CA THR A 222 10.00 -10.44 18.92
C THR A 222 10.79 -9.20 18.48
N LYS A 223 10.26 -8.01 18.78
CA LYS A 223 10.96 -6.73 18.58
C LYS A 223 10.76 -5.83 19.79
N SER A 224 11.82 -5.16 20.21
CA SER A 224 11.78 -4.11 21.23
C SER A 224 11.48 -2.77 20.57
N VAL A 225 10.41 -2.10 21.00
CA VAL A 225 10.00 -0.79 20.49
C VAL A 225 10.16 0.24 21.61
N HIS A 226 10.84 1.35 21.32
CA HIS A 226 10.90 2.48 22.25
C HIS A 226 9.61 3.28 22.17
N MET A 227 8.98 3.56 23.31
CA MET A 227 7.74 4.34 23.41
C MET A 227 7.70 5.17 24.69
N SER A 228 6.83 6.17 24.72
CA SER A 228 6.62 6.98 25.92
C SER A 228 5.89 6.18 27.01
N ASN A 229 6.17 6.48 28.28
CA ASN A 229 5.52 5.83 29.42
C ASN A 229 3.98 5.98 29.39
N GLN A 230 3.47 7.10 28.88
CA GLN A 230 2.04 7.34 28.76
C GLN A 230 1.38 6.37 27.78
N LEU A 231 2.03 6.09 26.64
CA LEU A 231 1.49 5.19 25.63
C LEU A 231 1.53 3.72 26.11
N ASP A 232 2.60 3.30 26.78
CA ASP A 232 2.68 1.97 27.43
C ASP A 232 1.55 1.80 28.45
N GLN A 233 1.29 2.82 29.28
CA GLN A 233 0.21 2.78 30.26
C GLN A 233 -1.17 2.67 29.60
N MET A 234 -1.43 3.46 28.55
CA MET A 234 -2.69 3.37 27.80
C MET A 234 -2.93 1.98 27.20
N ILE A 235 -1.89 1.33 26.67
CA ILE A 235 -1.99 -0.02 26.12
C ILE A 235 -2.31 -1.05 27.22
N ARG A 236 -1.67 -0.93 28.39
CA ARG A 236 -1.94 -1.81 29.54
C ARG A 236 -3.37 -1.66 30.04
N ASP A 237 -3.85 -0.43 30.15
CA ASP A 237 -5.19 -0.14 30.64
C ASP A 237 -6.24 -0.62 29.65
N TYR A 238 -6.04 -0.36 28.35
CA TYR A 238 -6.93 -0.85 27.29
C TYR A 238 -6.97 -2.39 27.22
N SER A 239 -5.81 -3.04 27.36
CA SER A 239 -5.69 -4.50 27.40
C SER A 239 -6.50 -5.11 28.54
N LYS A 240 -6.44 -4.52 29.74
CA LYS A 240 -7.23 -4.95 30.91
C LYS A 240 -8.71 -4.66 30.75
N GLU A 241 -9.06 -3.47 30.27
CA GLU A 241 -10.47 -3.05 30.13
C GLU A 241 -11.21 -3.91 29.11
N LYS A 242 -10.57 -4.17 27.96
CA LYS A 242 -11.19 -4.92 26.85
C LYS A 242 -10.92 -6.41 26.88
N ASN A 243 -10.11 -6.90 27.83
CA ASN A 243 -9.66 -8.28 27.88
C ASN A 243 -9.05 -8.76 26.54
N ILE A 244 -8.17 -7.92 25.97
CA ILE A 244 -7.47 -8.18 24.71
C ILE A 244 -5.98 -8.25 24.98
N ALA A 245 -5.27 -9.19 24.35
CA ALA A 245 -3.83 -9.30 24.48
C ALA A 245 -3.14 -8.07 23.89
N GLN A 246 -2.10 -7.54 24.54
CA GLN A 246 -1.36 -6.40 24.01
C GLN A 246 -0.81 -6.65 22.61
N ARG A 247 -0.41 -7.90 22.32
CA ARG A 247 0.00 -8.32 20.97
C ARG A 247 -1.09 -8.01 19.93
N ASP A 248 -2.33 -8.41 20.20
CA ASP A 248 -3.45 -8.18 19.28
C ASP A 248 -3.68 -6.67 19.07
N ILE A 249 -3.50 -5.84 20.10
CA ILE A 249 -3.58 -4.37 19.99
C ILE A 249 -2.54 -3.85 18.99
N PHE A 250 -1.29 -4.30 19.11
CA PHE A 250 -0.22 -3.92 18.20
C PHE A 250 -0.45 -4.43 16.78
N GLU A 251 -0.90 -5.68 16.61
CA GLU A 251 -1.22 -6.24 15.30
C GLU A 251 -2.30 -5.42 14.59
N ILE A 252 -3.39 -5.09 15.29
CA ILE A 252 -4.48 -4.27 14.75
C ILE A 252 -3.98 -2.87 14.37
N ALA A 253 -3.18 -2.24 15.24
CA ALA A 253 -2.63 -0.92 14.99
C ALA A 253 -1.69 -0.92 13.77
N LEU A 254 -0.83 -1.94 13.65
CA LEU A 254 0.10 -2.07 12.53
C LEU A 254 -0.63 -2.38 11.23
N VAL A 255 -1.62 -3.27 11.23
CA VAL A 255 -2.45 -3.56 10.06
C VAL A 255 -3.15 -2.29 9.59
N ARG A 256 -3.78 -1.53 10.49
CA ARG A 256 -4.41 -0.24 10.14
C ARG A 256 -3.41 0.76 9.60
N PHE A 257 -2.25 0.88 10.24
CA PHE A 257 -1.17 1.74 9.77
C PHE A 257 -0.73 1.37 8.34
N PHE A 258 -0.53 0.08 8.06
CA PHE A 258 -0.13 -0.35 6.71
C PHE A 258 -1.23 -0.13 5.66
N LEU A 259 -2.50 -0.30 6.03
CA LEU A 259 -3.63 0.05 5.16
C LEU A 259 -3.66 1.55 4.84
N GLU A 260 -3.45 2.42 5.84
CA GLU A 260 -3.51 3.88 5.67
C GLU A 260 -2.30 4.46 4.91
N PHE A 261 -1.12 3.85 5.06
CA PHE A 261 0.14 4.38 4.53
C PHE A 261 0.71 3.59 3.32
N GLY A 262 -0.14 2.88 2.56
CA GLY A 262 0.19 2.40 1.21
C GLY A 262 0.70 0.97 1.06
N TYR A 263 0.52 0.12 2.08
CA TYR A 263 0.81 -1.32 2.06
C TYR A 263 -0.47 -2.17 1.95
N GLU A 264 -1.54 -1.59 1.40
CA GLU A 264 -2.86 -2.23 1.34
C GLU A 264 -2.82 -3.57 0.59
N ARG A 265 -2.15 -3.61 -0.57
CA ARG A 265 -2.06 -4.83 -1.39
C ARG A 265 -1.35 -5.97 -0.64
N GLU A 266 -0.26 -5.67 0.06
CA GLU A 266 0.47 -6.66 0.85
C GLU A 266 -0.34 -7.14 2.06
N VAL A 267 -1.03 -6.24 2.75
CA VAL A 267 -1.88 -6.59 3.89
C VAL A 267 -3.04 -7.48 3.44
N THR A 268 -3.73 -7.12 2.36
CA THR A 268 -4.84 -7.93 1.82
C THR A 268 -4.35 -9.31 1.39
N THR A 269 -3.23 -9.38 0.66
CA THR A 269 -2.64 -10.67 0.25
C THR A 269 -2.20 -11.51 1.46
N MET A 270 -1.69 -10.88 2.52
CA MET A 270 -1.29 -11.56 3.75
C MET A 270 -2.50 -12.11 4.52
N LEU A 271 -3.61 -11.36 4.56
CA LEU A 271 -4.84 -11.76 5.24
C LEU A 271 -5.62 -12.83 4.47
N GLU A 272 -5.55 -12.86 3.14
CA GLU A 272 -6.20 -13.89 2.30
C GLU A 272 -5.51 -15.26 2.35
N ARG A 273 -4.23 -15.30 2.76
CA ARG A 273 -3.43 -16.52 2.84
C ARG A 273 -3.46 -17.23 4.21
N GLY A 274 -4.12 -16.64 5.21
CA GLY A 274 -4.23 -17.15 6.59
C GLY A 274 -5.58 -17.78 6.89
#